data_AF-A0A9E0N8W5-F1
#
_entry.id   AF-A0A9E0N8W5-F1
#
_cell.length_a   1.000
_cell.length_b   1.000
_cell.length_c   1.000
_cell.angle_alpha   90.00
_cell.angle_beta   90.00
_cell.angle_gamma   90.00
#
_symmetry.space_group_name_H-M   'P 1'
#
loop_
_entity.id
_entity.type
_entity.pdbx_description
1 polymer ?
#
loop_
_entity_poly.entity_id
_entity_poly.type
_entity_poly.pdbx_seq_one_letter_code
_entity_poly.pdbx_strand_id
1 'polypeptide(L)'
;MVLVIGWRQRDVTSVALAPGPATPSDADVHALAAAATGLGLAVTLFPIVLLDEVGPGRWRGTLAPADVDAWWASYERFIDHHAGLAAEVGAARLSVGSELGSTEAWRDRWFHLIGRVRRRFTGQLIYSANWDHYRAVSFAARLDAVGVTGYFELTQDRAASEATLTAAWAPIRAGLEAHAATLGKPLWLTELGYPSRDGAATRPWDYTSSGPIDLEEQRRALAAFARAWDGSPLAGVVIWEWSGAGGPGDGGYTPRGKPAEELLRAWWAPR
;
A
#
# COMPACT_ATOMS: atom_id res chain seq x y z
N MET A 1 -7.86 1.32 10.19
CA MET A 1 -7.40 -0.05 9.89
C MET A 1 -7.45 -0.26 8.38
N VAL A 2 -6.44 -0.93 7.81
CA VAL A 2 -6.43 -1.38 6.41
C VAL A 2 -6.48 -2.90 6.41
N LEU A 3 -7.43 -3.49 5.65
CA LEU A 3 -7.55 -4.93 5.45
C LEU A 3 -7.06 -5.27 4.05
N VAL A 4 -5.90 -5.90 3.97
CA VAL A 4 -5.32 -6.37 2.72
C VAL A 4 -5.96 -7.71 2.36
N ILE A 5 -6.57 -7.80 1.18
CA ILE A 5 -7.28 -8.99 0.73
C ILE A 5 -6.67 -9.44 -0.60
N GLY A 6 -5.79 -10.44 -0.55
CA GLY A 6 -5.07 -10.90 -1.73
C GLY A 6 -5.86 -11.94 -2.51
N TRP A 7 -6.11 -11.71 -3.80
CA TRP A 7 -6.44 -12.78 -4.75
C TRP A 7 -5.20 -13.12 -5.59
N ARG A 8 -5.14 -14.35 -6.09
CA ARG A 8 -3.95 -14.91 -6.72
C ARG A 8 -4.19 -15.21 -8.19
N GLN A 9 -3.14 -15.05 -8.98
CA GLN A 9 -2.96 -15.65 -10.30
C GLN A 9 -1.57 -16.30 -10.34
N ARG A 10 -1.35 -17.26 -11.24
CA ARG A 10 -0.09 -18.03 -11.25
C ARG A 10 1.12 -17.15 -11.54
N ASP A 11 1.09 -16.42 -12.65
CA ASP A 11 2.21 -15.68 -13.20
C ASP A 11 1.71 -14.39 -13.88
N VAL A 12 2.62 -13.56 -14.42
CA VAL A 12 2.28 -12.28 -15.08
C VAL A 12 1.42 -12.42 -16.35
N THR A 13 1.37 -13.59 -16.97
CA THR A 13 0.61 -13.87 -18.20
C THR A 13 -0.77 -14.49 -17.95
N SER A 14 -1.02 -14.90 -16.70
CA SER A 14 -2.28 -15.51 -16.30
C SER A 14 -3.46 -14.53 -16.42
N VAL A 15 -4.64 -15.08 -16.75
CA VAL A 15 -5.86 -14.30 -16.97
C VAL A 15 -6.91 -14.47 -15.87
N ALA A 16 -6.74 -15.46 -14.99
CA ALA A 16 -7.69 -15.79 -13.94
C ALA A 16 -7.17 -15.35 -12.57
N LEU A 17 -8.00 -14.61 -11.85
CA LEU A 17 -7.81 -14.23 -10.45
C LEU A 17 -8.80 -15.02 -9.58
N ALA A 18 -8.31 -15.59 -8.48
CA ALA A 18 -9.14 -16.32 -7.52
C ALA A 18 -8.62 -16.15 -6.08
N PRO A 19 -9.46 -16.37 -5.05
CA PRO A 19 -8.99 -16.50 -3.68
C PRO A 19 -7.90 -17.58 -3.56
N GLY A 20 -6.87 -17.29 -2.77
CA GLY A 20 -5.84 -18.25 -2.38
C GLY A 20 -6.01 -18.74 -0.94
N PRO A 21 -5.11 -19.61 -0.46
CA PRO A 21 -5.22 -20.21 0.88
C PRO A 21 -5.17 -19.19 2.04
N ALA A 22 -4.50 -18.06 1.83
CA ALA A 22 -4.38 -16.98 2.82
C ALA A 22 -5.38 -15.83 2.59
N THR A 23 -6.29 -15.96 1.62
CA THR A 23 -7.35 -14.96 1.42
C THR A 23 -8.37 -15.09 2.56
N PRO A 24 -8.64 -14.03 3.33
CA PRO A 24 -9.68 -14.09 4.36
C PRO A 24 -11.04 -14.38 3.71
N SER A 25 -11.89 -15.12 4.41
CA SER A 25 -13.27 -15.30 3.96
C SER A 25 -14.05 -13.98 4.11
N ASP A 26 -15.15 -13.83 3.39
CA ASP A 26 -16.02 -12.65 3.56
C ASP A 26 -16.52 -12.54 5.01
N ALA A 27 -16.74 -13.67 5.70
CA ALA A 27 -17.11 -13.69 7.10
C ALA A 27 -15.99 -13.13 8.01
N ASP A 28 -14.73 -13.46 7.73
CA ASP A 28 -13.59 -12.89 8.44
C ASP A 28 -13.48 -11.38 8.20
N VAL A 29 -13.71 -10.92 6.97
CA VAL A 29 -13.71 -9.49 6.65
C VAL A 29 -14.81 -8.76 7.42
N HIS A 30 -16.03 -9.30 7.49
CA HIS A 30 -17.11 -8.76 8.32
C HIS A 30 -16.72 -8.70 9.80
N ALA A 31 -16.19 -9.79 10.36
CA ALA A 31 -15.80 -9.86 11.76
C ALA A 31 -14.69 -8.85 12.10
N LEU A 32 -13.66 -8.74 11.26
CA LEU A 32 -12.56 -7.80 11.43
C LEU A 32 -13.01 -6.35 11.28
N ALA A 33 -13.86 -6.05 10.29
CA ALA A 33 -14.41 -4.71 10.10
C ALA A 33 -15.30 -4.28 11.27
N ALA A 34 -16.12 -5.19 11.80
CA ALA A 34 -16.93 -4.96 12.98
C ALA A 34 -16.06 -4.70 14.23
N ALA A 35 -15.04 -5.53 14.45
CA ALA A 35 -14.11 -5.35 15.58
C ALA A 35 -13.38 -4.00 15.51
N ALA A 36 -12.89 -3.63 14.33
CA ALA A 36 -12.20 -2.35 14.14
C ALA A 36 -13.13 -1.15 14.33
N THR A 37 -14.36 -1.23 13.82
CA THR A 37 -15.37 -0.19 14.02
C THR A 37 -15.75 -0.06 15.49
N GLY A 38 -15.85 -1.17 16.22
CA GLY A 38 -16.05 -1.18 17.68
C GLY A 38 -14.91 -0.52 18.46
N LEU A 39 -13.71 -0.47 17.88
CA LEU A 39 -12.55 0.26 18.41
C LEU A 39 -12.45 1.71 17.88
N GLY A 40 -13.46 2.19 17.15
CA GLY A 40 -13.47 3.54 16.56
C GLY A 40 -12.55 3.71 15.35
N LEU A 41 -12.05 2.62 14.77
CA LEU A 41 -11.15 2.67 13.62
C LEU A 41 -11.94 2.71 12.31
N ALA A 42 -11.65 3.68 11.45
CA ALA A 42 -12.13 3.67 10.08
C ALA A 42 -11.51 2.50 9.28
N VAL A 43 -12.35 1.74 8.58
CA VAL A 43 -11.94 0.58 7.77
C VAL A 43 -11.62 1.00 6.34
N THR A 44 -10.49 0.53 5.82
CA THR A 44 -10.16 0.53 4.39
C THR A 44 -10.09 -0.91 3.91
N LEU A 45 -10.89 -1.30 2.90
CA LEU A 45 -10.65 -2.56 2.19
C LEU A 45 -9.61 -2.33 1.10
N PHE A 46 -8.64 -3.24 1.02
CA PHE A 46 -7.47 -3.09 0.17
C PHE A 46 -7.21 -4.39 -0.62
N PRO A 47 -8.04 -4.66 -1.65
CA PRO A 47 -7.85 -5.83 -2.51
C PRO A 47 -6.55 -5.71 -3.31
N ILE A 48 -5.73 -6.76 -3.32
CA ILE A 48 -4.47 -6.82 -4.07
C ILE A 48 -4.37 -8.07 -4.94
N VAL A 49 -3.63 -7.96 -6.04
CA VAL A 49 -3.24 -9.12 -6.87
C VAL A 49 -1.91 -9.66 -6.36
N LEU A 50 -1.87 -10.97 -6.11
CA LEU A 50 -0.68 -11.72 -5.74
C LEU A 50 -0.33 -12.70 -6.85
N LEU A 51 0.97 -12.95 -7.05
CA LEU A 51 1.47 -13.96 -7.97
C LEU A 51 1.94 -15.18 -7.18
N ASP A 52 1.75 -16.38 -7.74
CA ASP A 52 2.39 -17.60 -7.25
C ASP A 52 3.87 -17.65 -7.67
N GLU A 53 4.15 -17.21 -8.89
CA GLU A 53 5.48 -17.20 -9.50
C GLU A 53 6.02 -15.77 -9.58
N VAL A 54 6.78 -15.39 -8.55
CA VAL A 54 7.49 -14.11 -8.48
C VAL A 54 8.96 -14.25 -8.90
N GLY A 55 9.58 -13.14 -9.29
CA GLY A 55 11.00 -13.09 -9.59
C GLY A 55 11.43 -11.73 -10.13
N PRO A 56 12.72 -11.56 -10.49
CA PRO A 56 13.20 -10.32 -11.11
C PRO A 56 12.33 -9.95 -12.33
N GLY A 57 11.72 -8.76 -12.29
CA GLY A 57 10.82 -8.28 -13.34
C GLY A 57 9.47 -8.99 -13.43
N ARG A 58 9.16 -9.96 -12.55
CA ARG A 58 7.88 -10.69 -12.49
C ARG A 58 7.18 -10.42 -11.16
N TRP A 59 6.31 -9.42 -11.17
CA TRP A 59 5.50 -9.00 -10.04
C TRP A 59 4.23 -8.32 -10.54
N ARG A 60 3.30 -7.95 -9.65
CA ARG A 60 2.00 -7.35 -10.03
C ARG A 60 2.12 -6.02 -10.81
N GLY A 61 3.26 -5.34 -10.74
CA GLY A 61 3.52 -4.14 -11.55
C GLY A 61 3.74 -4.44 -13.03
N THR A 62 4.17 -5.65 -13.38
CA THR A 62 4.62 -6.04 -14.73
C THR A 62 3.73 -7.10 -15.38
N LEU A 63 2.43 -7.09 -15.07
CA LEU A 63 1.46 -7.97 -15.71
C LEU A 63 1.51 -7.83 -17.24
N ALA A 64 1.46 -8.96 -17.92
CA ALA A 64 1.39 -9.07 -19.36
C ALA A 64 0.42 -10.21 -19.73
N PRO A 65 -0.89 -10.07 -19.43
CA PRO A 65 -1.84 -11.16 -19.58
C PRO A 65 -1.89 -11.68 -21.03
N ALA A 66 -1.97 -13.00 -21.19
CA ALA A 66 -2.05 -13.64 -22.50
C ALA A 66 -3.32 -13.22 -23.28
N ASP A 67 -4.37 -12.86 -22.55
CA ASP A 67 -5.59 -12.23 -23.07
C ASP A 67 -5.98 -11.09 -22.11
N VAL A 68 -5.84 -9.86 -22.58
CA VAL A 68 -6.11 -8.64 -21.81
C VAL A 68 -7.60 -8.50 -21.46
N ASP A 69 -8.50 -8.91 -22.36
CA ASP A 69 -9.94 -8.83 -22.12
C ASP A 69 -10.40 -9.86 -21.09
N ALA A 70 -9.91 -11.10 -21.19
CA ALA A 70 -10.19 -12.14 -20.21
C ALA A 70 -9.65 -11.77 -18.82
N TRP A 71 -8.43 -11.23 -18.75
CA TRP A 71 -7.85 -10.77 -17.50
C TRP A 71 -8.64 -9.62 -16.89
N TRP A 72 -8.99 -8.62 -17.70
CA TRP A 72 -9.76 -7.48 -17.22
C TRP A 72 -11.15 -7.89 -16.72
N ALA A 73 -11.83 -8.81 -17.42
CA ALA A 73 -13.09 -9.37 -16.95
C ALA A 73 -12.94 -10.08 -15.60
N SER A 74 -11.82 -10.77 -15.36
CA SER A 74 -11.52 -11.36 -14.05
C SER A 74 -11.23 -10.31 -12.98
N TYR A 75 -10.51 -9.25 -13.33
CA TYR A 75 -10.18 -8.15 -12.43
C TYR A 75 -11.44 -7.35 -12.04
N GLU A 76 -12.36 -7.13 -12.97
CA GLU A 76 -13.65 -6.49 -12.67
C GLU A 76 -14.49 -7.29 -11.69
N ARG A 77 -14.58 -8.62 -11.85
CA ARG A 77 -15.28 -9.48 -10.88
C ARG A 77 -14.64 -9.41 -9.51
N PHE A 78 -13.31 -9.43 -9.47
CA PHE A 78 -12.54 -9.29 -8.22
C PHE A 78 -12.86 -7.97 -7.51
N ILE A 79 -12.76 -6.82 -8.18
CA ILE A 79 -13.01 -5.53 -7.55
C ILE A 79 -14.51 -5.31 -7.25
N ASP A 80 -15.43 -5.77 -8.11
CA ASP A 80 -16.87 -5.65 -7.86
C ASP A 80 -17.30 -6.44 -6.61
N HIS A 81 -16.74 -7.64 -6.39
CA HIS A 81 -16.96 -8.42 -5.16
C HIS A 81 -16.57 -7.59 -3.92
N HIS A 82 -15.36 -7.04 -3.91
CA HIS A 82 -14.85 -6.26 -2.78
C HIS A 82 -15.54 -4.90 -2.63
N ALA A 83 -16.10 -4.33 -3.71
CA ALA A 83 -16.94 -3.15 -3.63
C ALA A 83 -18.28 -3.43 -2.93
N GLY A 84 -18.88 -4.60 -3.18
CA GLY A 84 -20.05 -5.07 -2.43
C GLY A 84 -19.71 -5.24 -0.96
N LEU A 85 -18.64 -5.98 -0.66
CA LEU A 85 -18.18 -6.23 0.71
C LEU A 85 -17.84 -4.93 1.45
N ALA A 86 -17.18 -3.97 0.79
CA ALA A 86 -16.88 -2.65 1.35
C ALA A 86 -18.16 -1.88 1.72
N ALA A 87 -19.22 -2.00 0.92
CA ALA A 87 -20.50 -1.38 1.21
C ALA A 87 -21.21 -2.06 2.40
N GLU A 88 -21.21 -3.41 2.42
CA GLU A 88 -21.83 -4.22 3.48
C GLU A 88 -21.21 -3.93 4.87
N VAL A 89 -19.88 -3.84 4.94
CA VAL A 89 -19.18 -3.56 6.21
C VAL A 89 -19.09 -2.08 6.56
N GLY A 90 -19.65 -1.19 5.73
CA GLY A 90 -19.58 0.26 5.95
C GLY A 90 -18.15 0.81 5.91
N ALA A 91 -17.29 0.26 5.04
CA ALA A 91 -15.90 0.71 4.93
C ALA A 91 -15.83 2.21 4.58
N ALA A 92 -14.92 2.93 5.21
CA ALA A 92 -14.68 4.34 4.89
C ALA A 92 -14.01 4.49 3.51
N ARG A 93 -13.21 3.49 3.13
CA ARG A 93 -12.37 3.50 1.92
C ARG A 93 -12.31 2.14 1.24
N LEU A 94 -12.14 2.17 -0.08
CA LEU A 94 -11.81 1.01 -0.91
C LEU A 94 -10.66 1.37 -1.85
N SER A 95 -9.60 0.56 -1.86
CA SER A 95 -8.61 0.60 -2.93
C SER A 95 -9.12 -0.15 -4.15
N VAL A 96 -9.15 0.49 -5.31
CA VAL A 96 -9.52 -0.17 -6.58
C VAL A 96 -8.35 -0.90 -7.23
N GLY A 97 -7.14 -0.81 -6.66
CA GLY A 97 -5.94 -1.51 -7.12
C GLY A 97 -4.68 -1.08 -6.37
N SER A 98 -3.65 -1.93 -6.39
CA SER A 98 -2.33 -1.63 -5.82
C SER A 98 -1.23 -2.07 -6.78
N GLU A 99 -0.37 -1.11 -7.17
CA GLU A 99 0.86 -1.28 -7.94
C GLU A 99 0.68 -2.08 -9.24
N LEU A 100 -0.36 -1.78 -10.01
CA LEU A 100 -0.64 -2.42 -11.29
C LEU A 100 -0.08 -1.61 -12.47
N GLY A 101 1.21 -1.23 -12.38
CA GLY A 101 1.89 -0.29 -13.27
C GLY A 101 1.63 -0.51 -14.77
N SER A 102 1.75 -1.75 -15.23
CA SER A 102 1.46 -2.20 -16.61
C SER A 102 0.04 -1.89 -17.12
N THR A 103 -0.92 -1.67 -16.21
CA THR A 103 -2.33 -1.40 -16.52
C THR A 103 -2.70 0.08 -16.39
N GLU A 104 -1.82 0.92 -15.82
CA GLU A 104 -2.15 2.29 -15.41
C GLU A 104 -2.51 3.21 -16.59
N ALA A 105 -2.00 2.88 -17.78
CA ALA A 105 -2.29 3.59 -19.01
C ALA A 105 -3.64 3.19 -19.66
N TRP A 106 -4.29 2.12 -19.21
CA TRP A 106 -5.55 1.61 -19.77
C TRP A 106 -6.75 2.42 -19.29
N ARG A 107 -6.76 3.73 -19.61
CA ARG A 107 -7.69 4.72 -19.06
C ARG A 107 -9.16 4.30 -19.16
N ASP A 108 -9.62 3.87 -20.32
CA ASP A 108 -11.06 3.58 -20.53
C ASP A 108 -11.54 2.41 -19.68
N ARG A 109 -10.69 1.38 -19.52
CA ARG A 109 -10.96 0.22 -18.66
C ARG A 109 -11.05 0.64 -17.19
N TRP A 110 -10.11 1.44 -16.72
CA TRP A 110 -10.14 1.98 -15.36
C TRP A 110 -11.34 2.90 -15.11
N PHE A 111 -11.69 3.76 -16.07
CA PHE A 111 -12.87 4.62 -15.97
C PHE A 111 -14.15 3.81 -15.88
N HIS A 112 -14.26 2.74 -16.68
CA HIS A 112 -15.39 1.82 -16.65
C HIS A 112 -15.52 1.13 -15.28
N LEU A 113 -14.43 0.53 -14.79
CA LEU A 113 -14.38 -0.14 -13.48
C LEU A 113 -14.74 0.81 -12.34
N ILE A 114 -14.09 1.98 -12.26
CA ILE A 114 -14.38 2.97 -11.21
C ILE A 114 -15.83 3.44 -11.30
N GLY A 115 -16.37 3.61 -12.50
CA GLY A 115 -17.78 3.94 -12.72
C GLY A 115 -18.73 2.86 -12.16
N ARG A 116 -18.39 1.58 -12.29
CA ARG A 116 -19.16 0.46 -11.70
C ARG A 116 -19.09 0.47 -10.18
N VAL A 117 -17.88 0.57 -9.64
CA VAL A 117 -17.62 0.59 -8.19
C VAL A 117 -18.40 1.72 -7.52
N ARG A 118 -18.41 2.93 -8.11
CA ARG A 118 -19.16 4.08 -7.57
C ARG A 118 -20.67 3.88 -7.47
N ARG A 119 -21.26 2.97 -8.24
CA ARG A 119 -22.69 2.64 -8.13
C ARG A 119 -22.98 1.72 -6.95
N ARG A 120 -21.96 1.04 -6.41
CA ARG A 120 -22.07 0.07 -5.32
C ARG A 120 -21.53 0.60 -4.00
N PHE A 121 -20.47 1.39 -4.05
CA PHE A 121 -19.75 1.89 -2.88
C PHE A 121 -19.66 3.42 -2.92
N THR A 122 -20.12 4.05 -1.83
CA THR A 122 -20.20 5.51 -1.67
C THR A 122 -19.07 6.10 -0.83
N GLY A 123 -18.23 5.26 -0.21
CA GLY A 123 -17.03 5.72 0.50
C GLY A 123 -15.93 6.18 -0.45
N GLN A 124 -14.75 6.47 0.10
CA GLN A 124 -13.68 7.03 -0.73
C GLN A 124 -12.99 5.94 -1.56
N LEU A 125 -12.79 6.20 -2.85
CA LEU A 125 -12.01 5.35 -3.75
C LEU A 125 -10.58 5.84 -3.86
N ILE A 126 -9.64 4.94 -3.64
CA ILE A 126 -8.21 5.19 -3.81
C ILE A 126 -7.60 4.16 -4.76
N TYR A 127 -6.41 4.45 -5.25
CA TYR A 127 -5.54 3.50 -5.94
C TYR A 127 -4.15 3.69 -5.34
N SER A 128 -3.47 2.59 -5.05
CA SER A 128 -2.13 2.60 -4.46
C SER A 128 -1.10 2.46 -5.56
N ALA A 129 -0.60 3.57 -6.08
CA ALA A 129 0.42 3.54 -7.13
C ALA A 129 1.81 3.23 -6.54
N ASN A 130 2.67 2.58 -7.32
CA ASN A 130 4.05 2.39 -6.88
C ASN A 130 4.80 3.73 -6.78
N TRP A 131 5.78 3.81 -5.88
CA TRP A 131 6.52 5.04 -5.55
C TRP A 131 7.20 5.73 -6.75
N ASP A 132 7.53 4.97 -7.81
CA ASP A 132 8.16 5.43 -9.05
C ASP A 132 7.18 5.59 -10.23
N HIS A 133 5.93 5.12 -10.10
CA HIS A 133 4.92 5.13 -11.16
C HIS A 133 3.75 6.09 -10.90
N TYR A 134 3.60 6.66 -9.71
CA TYR A 134 2.40 7.44 -9.31
C TYR A 134 1.98 8.58 -10.24
N ARG A 135 2.90 9.15 -11.02
CA ARG A 135 2.59 10.21 -12.00
C ARG A 135 1.90 9.69 -13.27
N ALA A 136 2.00 8.39 -13.56
CA ALA A 136 1.49 7.76 -14.78
C ALA A 136 0.03 7.29 -14.68
N VAL A 137 -0.60 7.41 -13.51
CA VAL A 137 -1.97 6.95 -13.24
C VAL A 137 -2.99 7.75 -14.06
N SER A 138 -3.35 7.24 -15.25
CA SER A 138 -4.19 7.95 -16.24
C SER A 138 -5.62 8.23 -15.77
N PHE A 139 -6.02 7.66 -14.65
CA PHE A 139 -7.36 7.73 -14.06
C PHE A 139 -7.41 8.37 -12.67
N ALA A 140 -6.32 8.99 -12.21
CA ALA A 140 -6.26 9.65 -10.91
C ALA A 140 -7.40 10.66 -10.70
N ALA A 141 -7.86 11.32 -11.77
CA ALA A 141 -9.01 12.24 -11.75
C ALA A 141 -10.33 11.59 -11.26
N ARG A 142 -10.49 10.26 -11.33
CA ARG A 142 -11.70 9.53 -10.91
C ARG A 142 -11.66 8.99 -9.47
N LEU A 143 -10.52 9.13 -8.79
CA LEU A 143 -10.32 8.71 -7.40
C LEU A 143 -10.61 9.87 -6.42
N ASP A 144 -10.68 9.62 -5.12
CA ASP A 144 -10.88 10.68 -4.11
C ASP A 144 -9.58 11.18 -3.48
N ALA A 145 -8.51 10.40 -3.60
CA ALA A 145 -7.19 10.74 -3.10
C ALA A 145 -6.10 10.23 -4.05
N VAL A 146 -4.93 10.86 -3.99
CA VAL A 146 -3.70 10.32 -4.57
C VAL A 146 -3.13 9.32 -3.56
N GLY A 147 -3.05 8.04 -3.93
CA GLY A 147 -2.42 7.01 -3.12
C GLY A 147 -1.09 6.57 -3.72
N VAL A 148 -0.03 6.58 -2.91
CA VAL A 148 1.32 6.21 -3.34
C VAL A 148 1.96 5.31 -2.28
N THR A 149 2.62 4.23 -2.69
CA THR A 149 3.45 3.45 -1.77
C THR A 149 4.72 4.25 -1.45
N GLY A 150 5.13 4.22 -0.18
CA GLY A 150 6.15 5.10 0.39
C GLY A 150 7.55 4.51 0.37
N TYR A 151 7.82 3.51 -0.47
CA TYR A 151 9.09 2.77 -0.50
C TYR A 151 10.19 3.50 -1.30
N PHE A 152 10.37 4.79 -1.04
CA PHE A 152 11.41 5.60 -1.67
C PHE A 152 12.80 5.24 -1.14
N GLU A 153 13.76 5.03 -2.03
CA GLU A 153 15.16 4.79 -1.68
C GLU A 153 15.80 6.08 -1.14
N LEU A 154 16.14 6.11 0.15
CA LEU A 154 16.57 7.34 0.82
C LEU A 154 18.09 7.54 0.81
N THR A 155 18.85 6.46 0.68
CA THR A 155 20.31 6.47 0.82
C THR A 155 20.95 5.28 0.13
N GLN A 156 22.21 5.41 -0.29
CA GLN A 156 23.06 4.26 -0.67
C GLN A 156 24.03 3.87 0.46
N ASP A 157 24.12 4.69 1.50
CA ASP A 157 24.88 4.42 2.72
C ASP A 157 23.98 3.73 3.76
N ARG A 158 24.34 2.49 4.11
CA ARG A 158 23.63 1.68 5.12
C ARG A 158 23.81 2.22 6.54
N ALA A 159 24.85 3.00 6.79
CA ALA A 159 25.10 3.65 8.07
C ALA A 159 24.50 5.07 8.14
N ALA A 160 23.65 5.46 7.18
CA ALA A 160 23.09 6.81 7.12
C ALA A 160 22.39 7.20 8.43
N SER A 161 22.68 8.43 8.87
CA SER A 161 22.07 9.01 10.07
C SER A 161 20.59 9.32 9.87
N GLU A 162 19.83 9.39 10.97
CA GLU A 162 18.42 9.82 10.95
C GLU A 162 18.26 11.22 10.31
N ALA A 163 19.22 12.13 10.51
CA ALA A 163 19.23 13.45 9.90
C ALA A 163 19.42 13.38 8.37
N THR A 164 20.31 12.51 7.89
CA THR A 164 20.50 12.24 6.46
C THR A 164 19.22 11.71 5.82
N LEU A 165 18.60 10.71 6.46
CA LEU A 165 17.33 10.13 5.98
C LEU A 165 16.19 11.15 6.00
N THR A 166 16.13 12.02 7.01
CA THR A 166 15.13 13.10 7.10
C THR A 166 15.31 14.10 5.95
N ALA A 167 16.54 14.49 5.65
CA ALA A 167 16.85 15.39 4.55
C ALA A 167 16.51 14.77 3.18
N ALA A 168 16.71 13.45 3.01
CA ALA A 168 16.36 12.75 1.77
C ALA A 168 14.85 12.79 1.46
N TRP A 169 14.00 12.82 2.50
CA TRP A 169 12.55 12.94 2.33
C TRP A 169 12.10 14.31 1.81
N ALA A 170 12.85 15.39 2.03
CA ALA A 170 12.43 16.74 1.66
C ALA A 170 12.07 16.90 0.16
N PRO A 171 12.94 16.54 -0.81
CA PRO A 171 12.58 16.60 -2.23
C PRO A 171 11.45 15.63 -2.61
N ILE A 172 11.38 14.45 -1.99
CA ILE A 172 10.34 13.44 -2.23
C ILE A 172 8.97 14.00 -1.82
N ARG A 173 8.87 14.52 -0.59
CA ARG A 173 7.67 15.16 -0.04
C ARG A 173 7.20 16.30 -0.95
N ALA A 174 8.11 17.20 -1.33
CA ALA A 174 7.77 18.32 -2.22
C ALA A 174 7.22 17.83 -3.58
N GLY A 175 7.82 16.79 -4.16
CA GLY A 175 7.35 16.19 -5.41
C GLY A 175 5.95 15.56 -5.30
N LEU A 176 5.68 14.86 -4.21
CA LEU A 176 4.38 14.24 -3.92
C LEU A 176 3.29 15.28 -3.66
N GLU A 177 3.57 16.28 -2.81
CA GLU A 177 2.63 17.37 -2.51
C GLU A 177 2.32 18.18 -3.78
N ALA A 178 3.32 18.50 -4.61
CA ALA A 178 3.10 19.18 -5.87
C ALA A 178 2.20 18.36 -6.82
N HIS A 179 2.42 17.06 -6.92
CA HIS A 179 1.59 16.19 -7.76
C HIS A 179 0.14 16.10 -7.26
N ALA A 180 -0.06 15.94 -5.95
CA ALA A 180 -1.38 15.94 -5.35
C ALA A 180 -2.11 17.28 -5.58
N ALA A 181 -1.37 18.39 -5.49
CA ALA A 181 -1.88 19.72 -5.78
C ALA A 181 -2.30 19.89 -7.25
N THR A 182 -1.57 19.34 -8.24
CA THR A 182 -2.02 19.43 -9.65
C THR A 182 -3.33 18.69 -9.92
N LEU A 183 -3.67 17.71 -9.06
CA LEU A 183 -4.94 16.98 -9.14
C LEU A 183 -6.03 17.58 -8.24
N GLY A 184 -5.68 18.52 -7.35
CA GLY A 184 -6.58 19.08 -6.35
C GLY A 184 -7.10 18.05 -5.35
N LYS A 185 -6.27 17.06 -4.97
CA LYS A 185 -6.68 15.90 -4.16
C LYS A 185 -5.83 15.73 -2.93
N PRO A 186 -6.39 15.18 -1.84
CA PRO A 186 -5.60 14.78 -0.68
C PRO A 186 -4.59 13.69 -1.05
N LEU A 187 -3.44 13.71 -0.39
CA LEU A 187 -2.37 12.72 -0.55
C LEU A 187 -2.43 11.68 0.57
N TRP A 188 -2.29 10.41 0.21
CA TRP A 188 -2.13 9.28 1.12
C TRP A 188 -0.85 8.52 0.77
N LEU A 189 -0.10 8.14 1.80
CA LEU A 189 0.89 7.06 1.68
C LEU A 189 0.20 5.74 2.03
N THR A 190 -0.15 4.98 1.00
CA THR A 190 -1.00 3.79 1.10
C THR A 190 -0.28 2.57 1.65
N GLU A 191 1.04 2.59 1.58
CA GLU A 191 1.96 1.69 2.27
C GLU A 191 3.21 2.49 2.64
N LEU A 192 3.80 2.26 3.81
CA LEU A 192 5.09 2.79 4.19
C LEU A 192 5.71 1.84 5.20
N GLY A 193 6.89 1.31 4.91
CA GLY A 193 7.56 0.39 5.81
C GLY A 193 9.01 0.20 5.43
N TYR A 194 9.76 -0.34 6.38
CA TYR A 194 11.16 -0.72 6.22
C TYR A 194 11.33 -2.08 6.89
N PRO A 195 11.93 -3.09 6.24
CA PRO A 195 12.27 -4.33 6.93
C PRO A 195 13.30 -4.05 8.04
N SER A 196 13.33 -4.86 9.10
CA SER A 196 14.34 -4.73 10.16
C SER A 196 15.66 -5.39 9.77
N ARG A 197 16.29 -4.92 8.68
CA ARG A 197 17.53 -5.46 8.13
C ARG A 197 18.47 -4.35 7.69
N ASP A 198 19.78 -4.63 7.77
CA ASP A 198 20.82 -3.77 7.22
C ASP A 198 20.56 -3.46 5.73
N GLY A 199 20.48 -2.18 5.39
CA GLY A 199 20.19 -1.67 4.05
C GLY A 199 18.69 -1.48 3.74
N ALA A 200 17.82 -1.56 4.74
CA ALA A 200 16.40 -1.29 4.60
C ALA A 200 16.10 0.11 4.04
N ALA A 201 16.86 1.15 4.42
CA ALA A 201 16.68 2.50 3.89
C ALA A 201 17.17 2.66 2.43
N THR A 202 17.97 1.73 1.94
CA THR A 202 18.45 1.69 0.55
C THR A 202 17.45 1.03 -0.38
N ARG A 203 16.81 -0.06 0.04
CA ARG A 203 15.80 -0.79 -0.76
C ARG A 203 14.60 -1.14 0.12
N PRO A 204 13.78 -0.16 0.50
CA PRO A 204 12.71 -0.36 1.47
C PRO A 204 11.58 -1.25 0.98
N TRP A 205 11.52 -1.53 -0.31
CA TRP A 205 10.57 -2.47 -0.94
C TRP A 205 11.07 -3.93 -0.95
N ASP A 206 12.35 -4.17 -0.67
CA ASP A 206 12.98 -5.49 -0.85
C ASP A 206 12.75 -6.40 0.36
N TYR A 207 11.59 -7.05 0.39
CA TYR A 207 11.26 -8.07 1.38
C TYR A 207 12.07 -9.37 1.24
N THR A 208 12.86 -9.53 0.18
CA THR A 208 13.68 -10.73 -0.08
C THR A 208 15.08 -10.62 0.50
N SER A 209 15.46 -9.44 0.99
CA SER A 209 16.78 -9.21 1.59
C SER A 209 17.07 -10.21 2.72
N SER A 210 18.26 -10.80 2.65
CA SER A 210 18.81 -11.68 3.68
C SER A 210 19.85 -10.98 4.57
N GLY A 211 19.92 -9.65 4.53
CA GLY A 211 20.85 -8.85 5.34
C GLY A 211 20.70 -9.11 6.85
N PRO A 212 21.74 -8.87 7.66
CA PRO A 212 21.66 -8.99 9.12
C PRO A 212 20.48 -8.20 9.69
N ILE A 213 19.89 -8.68 10.78
CA ILE A 213 18.82 -7.97 11.45
C ILE A 213 19.36 -6.64 11.99
N ASP A 214 18.71 -5.54 11.62
CA ASP A 214 18.97 -4.20 12.16
C ASP A 214 17.62 -3.55 12.52
N LEU A 215 17.25 -3.68 13.79
CA LEU A 215 16.02 -3.09 14.34
C LEU A 215 16.12 -1.57 14.43
N GLU A 216 17.34 -1.06 14.60
CA GLU A 216 17.58 0.37 14.78
C GLU A 216 17.55 1.10 13.43
N GLU A 217 17.95 0.46 12.34
CA GLU A 217 17.74 1.02 10.99
C GLU A 217 16.25 1.22 10.68
N GLN A 218 15.40 0.22 10.96
CA GLN A 218 13.94 0.38 10.83
C GLN A 218 13.43 1.57 11.66
N ARG A 219 13.88 1.69 12.92
CA ARG A 219 13.51 2.81 13.80
C ARG A 219 13.99 4.15 13.22
N ARG A 220 15.25 4.27 12.80
CA ARG A 220 15.83 5.50 12.21
C ARG A 220 15.07 5.92 10.95
N ALA A 221 14.74 4.99 10.07
CA ALA A 221 14.03 5.29 8.82
C ALA A 221 12.58 5.76 9.05
N LEU A 222 11.86 5.15 9.99
CA LEU A 222 10.53 5.61 10.39
C LEU A 222 10.58 6.95 11.13
N ALA A 223 11.60 7.20 11.96
CA ALA A 223 11.77 8.47 12.66
C ALA A 223 12.05 9.61 11.68
N ALA A 224 12.88 9.33 10.67
CA ALA A 224 13.16 10.26 9.59
C ALA A 224 11.89 10.65 8.82
N PHE A 225 11.02 9.68 8.50
CA PHE A 225 9.73 9.96 7.90
C PHE A 225 8.85 10.83 8.81
N ALA A 226 8.68 10.45 10.08
CA ALA A 226 7.86 11.20 11.04
C ALA A 226 8.30 12.66 11.18
N ARG A 227 9.62 12.92 11.21
CA ARG A 227 10.18 14.29 11.23
C ARG A 227 9.97 15.03 9.92
N ALA A 228 10.25 14.40 8.78
CA ALA A 228 10.17 15.03 7.48
C ALA A 228 8.72 15.40 7.08
N TRP A 229 7.74 14.67 7.63
CA TRP A 229 6.31 14.85 7.38
C TRP A 229 5.58 15.55 8.52
N ASP A 230 6.29 16.06 9.54
CA ASP A 230 5.66 16.86 10.59
C ASP A 230 5.00 18.12 10.00
N GLY A 231 3.79 18.42 10.48
CA GLY A 231 2.95 19.51 9.95
C GLY A 231 2.52 19.38 8.49
N SER A 232 2.75 18.23 7.83
CA SER A 232 2.33 18.01 6.44
C SER A 232 0.80 17.93 6.32
N PRO A 233 0.22 18.40 5.19
CA PRO A 233 -1.19 18.17 4.85
C PRO A 233 -1.47 16.73 4.38
N LEU A 234 -0.57 15.77 4.66
CA LEU A 234 -0.78 14.35 4.35
C LEU A 234 -2.07 13.87 5.02
N ALA A 235 -3.00 13.35 4.22
CA ALA A 235 -4.31 12.93 4.70
C ALA A 235 -4.28 11.58 5.44
N GLY A 236 -3.22 10.79 5.24
CA GLY A 236 -2.98 9.58 6.00
C GLY A 236 -1.74 8.81 5.54
N VAL A 237 -1.23 7.97 6.44
CA VAL A 237 -0.19 6.99 6.17
C VAL A 237 -0.64 5.62 6.69
N VAL A 238 -0.28 4.56 5.98
CA VAL A 238 -0.47 3.17 6.39
C VAL A 238 0.90 2.55 6.61
N ILE A 239 1.21 2.20 7.85
CA ILE A 239 2.47 1.51 8.13
C ILE A 239 2.36 0.04 7.73
N TRP A 240 3.19 -0.35 6.77
CA TRP A 240 3.34 -1.72 6.31
C TRP A 240 4.39 -2.43 7.19
N GLU A 241 4.04 -3.42 7.99
CA GLU A 241 2.70 -3.98 8.23
C GLU A 241 2.53 -4.41 9.69
N TRP A 242 1.33 -4.83 10.08
CA TRP A 242 1.05 -5.33 11.43
C TRP A 242 0.68 -6.81 11.41
N SER A 243 1.69 -7.68 11.24
CA SER A 243 1.56 -9.13 11.12
C SER A 243 2.50 -9.86 12.10
N GLY A 244 2.22 -11.13 12.38
CA GLY A 244 3.10 -11.99 13.18
C GLY A 244 3.31 -11.53 14.63
N ALA A 245 4.31 -12.13 15.28
CA ALA A 245 4.69 -11.82 16.66
C ALA A 245 5.74 -10.69 16.76
N GLY A 246 6.51 -10.44 15.69
CA GLY A 246 7.61 -9.48 15.68
C GLY A 246 8.74 -9.84 16.65
N GLY A 247 9.35 -8.82 17.25
CA GLY A 247 10.40 -8.99 18.26
C GLY A 247 11.84 -8.89 17.73
N PRO A 248 12.84 -9.11 18.60
CA PRO A 248 14.24 -8.79 18.30
C PRO A 248 14.90 -9.72 17.28
N GLY A 249 14.32 -10.91 17.04
CA GLY A 249 14.77 -11.85 16.02
C GLY A 249 14.02 -11.76 14.69
N ASP A 250 13.09 -10.80 14.55
CA ASP A 250 12.27 -10.65 13.35
C ASP A 250 12.88 -9.59 12.41
N GLY A 251 13.33 -10.02 11.24
CA GLY A 251 13.86 -9.14 10.18
C GLY A 251 12.79 -8.62 9.20
N GLY A 252 11.51 -8.87 9.45
CA GLY A 252 10.41 -8.45 8.60
C GLY A 252 10.00 -6.99 8.82
N TYR A 253 8.92 -6.59 8.15
CA TYR A 253 8.42 -5.21 8.17
C TYR A 253 7.70 -4.84 9.46
N THR A 254 7.16 -5.82 10.20
CA THR A 254 6.36 -5.47 11.37
C THR A 254 7.18 -4.72 12.41
N PRO A 255 6.70 -3.58 12.94
CA PRO A 255 7.37 -2.88 14.02
C PRO A 255 7.12 -3.55 15.38
N ARG A 256 6.17 -4.51 15.45
CA ARG A 256 5.70 -5.13 16.69
C ARG A 256 6.85 -5.69 17.52
N GLY A 257 6.94 -5.31 18.79
CA GLY A 257 7.98 -5.76 19.71
C GLY A 257 9.39 -5.27 19.35
N LYS A 258 9.52 -4.24 18.52
CA LYS A 258 10.79 -3.62 18.10
C LYS A 258 10.83 -2.14 18.53
N PRO A 259 12.00 -1.49 18.55
CA PRO A 259 12.12 -0.06 18.89
C PRO A 259 11.24 0.86 18.02
N ALA A 260 10.94 0.45 16.79
CA ALA A 260 10.02 1.14 15.90
C ALA A 260 8.57 1.22 16.42
N GLU A 261 8.10 0.24 17.21
CA GLU A 261 6.75 0.29 17.78
C GLU A 261 6.60 1.46 18.76
N GLU A 262 7.56 1.66 19.66
CA GLU A 262 7.54 2.73 20.65
C GLU A 262 7.55 4.10 19.98
N LEU A 263 8.39 4.25 18.93
CA LEU A 263 8.42 5.44 18.10
C LEU A 263 7.05 5.73 17.47
N LEU A 264 6.43 4.74 16.83
CA LEU A 264 5.13 4.90 16.16
C LEU A 264 4.02 5.23 17.17
N ARG A 265 4.05 4.62 18.36
CA ARG A 265 3.12 4.91 19.44
C ARG A 265 3.24 6.36 19.91
N ALA A 266 4.46 6.87 20.06
CA ALA A 266 4.70 8.27 20.41
C ALA A 266 4.26 9.22 19.28
N TRP A 267 4.47 8.84 18.02
CA TRP A 267 4.13 9.68 16.88
C TRP A 267 2.61 9.83 16.66
N TRP A 268 1.83 8.77 16.89
CA TRP A 268 0.36 8.78 16.77
C TRP A 268 -0.38 9.14 18.05
N ALA A 269 0.32 9.34 19.17
CA ALA A 269 -0.32 9.83 20.39
C ALA A 269 -0.97 11.20 20.11
N PRO A 270 -2.17 11.47 20.65
CA PRO A 270 -2.76 12.81 20.58
C PRO A 270 -1.75 13.84 21.11
N ARG A 271 -1.53 14.91 20.35
CA ARG A 271 -0.74 16.07 20.78
C ARG A 271 -1.58 17.00 21.66
#